data_AF-A0AA92UM20-F1
#
_entry.id   AF-A0AA92UM20-F1
#
_cell.length_a   1.000
_cell.length_b   1.000
_cell.length_c   1.000
_cell.angle_alpha   90.00
_cell.angle_beta   90.00
_cell.angle_gamma   90.00
#
_symmetry.space_group_name_H-M   'P 1'
#
loop_
_entity.id
_entity.type
_entity.pdbx_description
1 polymer ?
#
loop_
_entity_poly.entity_id
_entity_poly.type
_entity_poly.pdbx_seq_one_letter_code
_entity_poly.pdbx_strand_id
1 'polypeptide(L)'
;MPFNPNMIKIRRDPFTISELVDKMEHGEIRFDTPFQRKSDLWDGEKQSRLIESLLLKLPLPAFYFDETETDEDAEVWNVIDGLQRCSVFKHFIVEKTMRLHHLEFLTQQYDGMTFNELPRLMQRRITQTPITMYVIEKGTPDEVKFNIFKRINTGGLILTPQEIRHAMNQGVSAEMVANLAAKQSFKKATCGIIKTDRMEDRDFVTRFVAFYLQDYKTYEPDMDGFMTRGMAKIKKLTEAEREDMSTQFDKAMKAAWSIFNNDAFRKRRNIYDRRKPINKALFETLSVWLAKCTNNERQQLVAKKSIVQRLFVELNNDEKFYYALSSGTGQKESVNYRHRKIREMIETVLKEK
;
A
#
# COMPACT_ATOMS: atom_id res chain seq x y z
N MET A 1 -12.01 6.63 -15.16
CA MET A 1 -11.95 7.67 -16.22
C MET A 1 -10.49 7.97 -16.51
N PRO A 2 -10.09 8.30 -17.75
CA PRO A 2 -8.77 8.89 -17.97
C PRO A 2 -8.66 10.18 -17.16
N PHE A 3 -7.55 10.35 -16.42
CA PHE A 3 -7.30 11.54 -15.61
C PHE A 3 -7.06 12.76 -16.52
N ASN A 4 -7.40 13.96 -16.05
CA ASN A 4 -7.10 15.20 -16.77
C ASN A 4 -5.58 15.48 -16.68
N PRO A 5 -4.83 15.49 -17.79
CA PRO A 5 -3.39 15.74 -17.77
C PRO A 5 -3.00 17.09 -17.16
N ASN A 6 -3.90 18.08 -17.22
CA ASN A 6 -3.66 19.42 -16.67
C ASN A 6 -3.59 19.44 -15.13
N MET A 7 -3.97 18.33 -14.47
CA MET A 7 -3.87 18.18 -13.01
C MET A 7 -2.49 17.64 -12.58
N ILE A 8 -1.63 17.25 -13.54
CA ILE A 8 -0.27 16.80 -13.25
C ILE A 8 0.63 18.02 -13.18
N LYS A 9 1.13 18.31 -11.99
CA LYS A 9 2.17 19.30 -11.77
C LYS A 9 3.45 18.57 -11.38
N ILE A 10 4.34 18.40 -12.34
CA ILE A 10 5.67 17.83 -12.11
C ILE A 10 6.67 18.89 -12.51
N ARG A 11 7.46 19.31 -11.53
CA ARG A 11 8.56 20.23 -11.70
C ARG A 11 9.85 19.42 -11.92
N ARG A 12 10.70 19.90 -12.82
CA ARG A 12 12.02 19.35 -13.06
C ARG A 12 13.05 20.37 -12.60
N ASP A 13 13.75 20.03 -11.53
CA ASP A 13 14.76 20.91 -10.97
C ASP A 13 16.16 20.37 -11.26
N PRO A 14 17.10 21.20 -11.75
CA PRO A 14 18.50 20.84 -11.77
C PRO A 14 19.01 20.83 -10.33
N PHE A 15 19.48 19.68 -9.86
CA PHE A 15 20.03 19.51 -8.52
C PHE A 15 21.44 18.94 -8.60
N THR A 16 22.19 19.12 -7.53
CA THR A 16 23.45 18.44 -7.24
C THR A 16 23.25 17.46 -6.08
N ILE A 17 24.17 16.52 -5.94
CA ILE A 17 24.17 15.64 -4.75
C ILE A 17 24.29 16.47 -3.47
N SER A 18 25.04 17.58 -3.48
CA SER A 18 25.17 18.46 -2.31
C SER A 18 23.84 19.05 -1.87
N GLU A 19 23.01 19.53 -2.80
CA GLU A 19 21.69 20.10 -2.47
C GLU A 19 20.72 19.02 -1.99
N LEU A 20 20.77 17.82 -2.58
CA LEU A 20 19.98 16.70 -2.09
C LEU A 20 20.41 16.29 -0.67
N VAL A 21 21.72 16.26 -0.40
CA VAL A 21 22.27 15.94 0.92
C VAL A 21 21.89 16.99 1.97
N ASP A 22 21.93 18.28 1.62
CA ASP A 22 21.51 19.36 2.51
C ASP A 22 20.05 19.19 2.97
N LYS A 23 19.15 18.84 2.04
CA LYS A 23 17.76 18.49 2.38
C LYS A 23 17.65 17.26 3.31
N MET A 24 18.53 16.27 3.14
CA MET A 24 18.57 15.09 4.01
C MET A 24 19.02 15.44 5.43
N GLU A 25 20.01 16.32 5.57
CA GLU A 25 20.56 16.76 6.86
C GLU A 25 19.54 17.56 7.68
N HIS A 26 18.69 18.34 7.00
CA HIS A 26 17.61 19.12 7.62
C HIS A 26 16.29 18.34 7.80
N GLY A 27 16.28 17.03 7.48
CA GLY A 27 15.08 16.20 7.63
C GLY A 27 13.96 16.51 6.62
N GLU A 28 14.26 17.24 5.55
CA GLU A 28 13.33 17.60 4.48
C GLU A 28 13.10 16.44 3.49
N ILE A 29 13.96 15.42 3.51
CA ILE A 29 13.76 14.17 2.75
C ILE A 29 13.30 13.07 3.70
N ARG A 30 12.08 12.56 3.49
CA ARG A 30 11.58 11.39 4.23
C ARG A 30 11.93 10.09 3.50
N PHE A 31 12.82 9.34 4.14
CA PHE A 31 13.21 7.98 3.75
C PHE A 31 12.26 6.91 4.32
N ASP A 32 11.62 7.23 5.44
CA ASP A 32 10.82 6.29 6.22
C ASP A 32 9.39 6.22 5.70
N THR A 33 9.15 5.30 4.76
CA THR A 33 7.83 4.68 4.65
C THR A 33 7.88 3.29 5.30
N PRO A 34 6.85 2.83 6.04
CA PRO A 34 6.85 1.51 6.70
C PRO A 34 7.01 0.32 5.73
N PHE A 35 6.94 0.55 4.42
CA PHE A 35 7.24 -0.41 3.35
C PHE A 35 8.73 -0.58 3.04
N GLN A 36 9.51 0.45 3.37
CA GLN A 36 10.88 0.62 2.96
C GLN A 36 11.85 0.49 4.13
N ARG A 37 11.41 -0.08 5.27
CA ARG A 37 12.22 -0.40 6.47
C ARG A 37 13.42 -1.33 6.22
N LYS A 38 13.67 -1.70 4.98
CA LYS A 38 14.96 -2.17 4.49
C LYS A 38 15.57 -1.06 3.62
N SER A 39 16.04 0.01 4.26
CA SER A 39 16.92 0.99 3.61
C SER A 39 18.16 0.33 3.00
N ASP A 40 18.47 -0.90 3.41
CA ASP A 40 19.60 -1.72 2.96
C ASP A 40 19.17 -2.92 2.10
N LEU A 41 18.37 -2.70 1.05
CA LEU A 41 18.13 -3.77 0.06
C LEU A 41 19.34 -3.97 -0.84
N TRP A 42 20.17 -2.94 -1.01
CA TRP A 42 21.47 -3.06 -1.67
C TRP A 42 22.50 -3.53 -0.64
N ASP A 43 23.17 -4.64 -0.95
CA ASP A 43 24.37 -5.04 -0.24
C ASP A 43 25.48 -3.98 -0.36
N GLY A 44 26.46 -4.05 0.53
CA GLY A 44 27.53 -3.06 0.59
C GLY A 44 28.34 -2.93 -0.71
N GLU A 45 28.45 -4.01 -1.48
CA GLU A 45 29.13 -4.01 -2.77
C GLU A 45 28.37 -3.14 -3.78
N LYS A 46 27.06 -3.36 -3.91
CA LYS A 46 26.21 -2.56 -4.80
C LYS A 46 26.13 -1.10 -4.38
N GLN A 47 26.13 -0.83 -3.08
CA GLN A 47 26.27 0.52 -2.55
C GLN A 47 27.61 1.15 -2.98
N SER A 48 28.72 0.41 -2.88
CA SER A 48 30.06 0.88 -3.25
C SER A 48 30.18 1.17 -4.76
N ARG A 49 29.60 0.32 -5.60
CA ARG A 49 29.54 0.52 -7.06
C ARG A 49 28.76 1.77 -7.48
N LEU A 50 27.77 2.21 -6.70
CA LEU A 50 27.09 3.49 -6.95
C LEU A 50 28.05 4.67 -6.71
N ILE A 51 28.79 4.65 -5.61
CA ILE A 51 29.80 5.68 -5.34
C ILE A 51 30.90 5.65 -6.40
N GLU A 52 31.32 4.46 -6.83
CA GLU A 52 32.27 4.30 -7.93
C GLU A 52 31.78 4.97 -9.21
N SER A 53 30.50 4.78 -9.55
CA SER A 53 29.89 5.40 -10.73
C SER A 53 30.00 6.93 -10.68
N LEU A 54 29.82 7.54 -9.50
CA LEU A 54 30.02 8.98 -9.30
C LEU A 54 31.48 9.40 -9.44
N LEU A 55 32.41 8.61 -8.88
CA LEU A 55 33.84 8.84 -9.05
C LEU A 55 34.28 8.74 -10.52
N LEU A 56 33.61 7.90 -11.32
CA LEU A 56 33.80 7.75 -12.75
C LEU A 56 33.02 8.76 -13.61
N LYS A 57 32.23 9.65 -12.98
CA LYS A 57 31.34 10.62 -13.65
C LYS A 57 30.28 9.97 -14.56
N LEU A 58 29.85 8.77 -14.22
CA LEU A 58 28.74 8.11 -14.92
C LEU A 58 27.41 8.77 -14.51
N PRO A 59 26.49 9.00 -15.47
CA PRO A 59 25.21 9.60 -15.16
C PRO A 59 24.34 8.67 -14.31
N LEU A 60 23.61 9.25 -13.35
CA LEU A 60 22.64 8.51 -12.56
C LEU A 60 21.25 8.57 -13.20
N PRO A 61 20.41 7.52 -12.99
CA PRO A 61 18.98 7.61 -13.29
C PRO A 61 18.32 8.75 -12.53
N ALA A 62 17.24 9.29 -13.08
CA ALA A 62 16.48 10.36 -12.43
C ALA A 62 15.92 9.92 -11.06
N PHE A 63 15.71 10.89 -10.19
CA PHE A 63 15.07 10.71 -8.90
C PHE A 63 13.67 11.32 -8.93
N TYR A 64 12.75 10.71 -8.20
CA TYR A 64 11.36 11.13 -8.16
C TYR A 64 10.91 11.32 -6.72
N PHE A 65 10.29 12.46 -6.44
CA PHE A 65 9.85 12.86 -5.12
C PHE A 65 8.39 13.33 -5.14
N ASP A 66 7.70 13.12 -4.02
CA ASP A 66 6.38 13.67 -3.77
C ASP A 66 6.48 14.79 -2.73
N GLU A 67 6.11 16.00 -3.13
CA GLU A 67 6.09 17.15 -2.25
C GLU A 67 4.83 17.12 -1.36
N THR A 68 5.06 17.19 -0.06
CA THR A 68 4.01 17.19 0.97
C THR A 68 4.21 18.36 1.92
N GLU A 69 3.09 18.98 2.33
CA GLU A 69 3.08 19.94 3.44
C GLU A 69 3.03 19.20 4.76
N THR A 70 3.81 19.68 5.73
CA THR A 70 3.71 19.28 7.13
C THR A 70 3.03 20.37 7.93
N ASP A 71 2.57 20.05 9.14
CA ASP A 71 1.90 21.01 10.04
C ASP A 71 2.83 22.17 10.48
N GLU A 72 4.12 22.13 10.15
CA GLU A 72 5.16 23.10 10.52
C GLU A 72 5.60 24.01 9.35
N ASP A 73 4.81 24.12 8.28
CA ASP A 73 5.12 24.89 7.06
C ASP A 73 6.44 24.49 6.33
N ALA A 74 7.03 23.34 6.71
CA ALA A 74 8.22 22.81 6.04
C ALA A 74 7.83 21.96 4.82
N GLU A 75 8.45 22.26 3.67
CA GLU A 75 8.37 21.43 2.46
C GLU A 75 9.12 20.12 2.68
N VAL A 76 8.37 19.02 2.78
CA VAL A 76 8.96 17.69 2.96
C VAL A 76 8.72 16.84 1.72
N TRP A 77 9.77 16.20 1.24
CA TRP A 77 9.77 15.37 0.05
C TRP A 77 9.85 13.89 0.41
N ASN A 78 8.84 13.13 0.00
CA ASN A 78 8.82 11.67 0.13
C ASN A 78 9.45 11.04 -1.10
N VAL A 79 10.39 10.11 -0.91
CA VAL A 79 11.07 9.45 -2.02
C VAL A 79 10.14 8.46 -2.73
N ILE A 80 9.93 8.64 -4.04
CA ILE A 80 9.12 7.75 -4.89
C ILE A 80 10.02 6.69 -5.56
N ASP A 81 11.09 7.17 -6.20
CA ASP A 81 12.12 6.36 -6.84
C ASP A 81 13.50 6.94 -6.54
N GLY A 82 14.48 6.05 -6.43
CA GLY A 82 15.84 6.41 -6.05
C GLY A 82 16.13 6.23 -4.56
N LEU A 83 15.22 5.64 -3.77
CA LEU A 83 15.42 5.43 -2.33
C LEU A 83 16.77 4.79 -2.02
N GLN A 84 17.13 3.68 -2.67
CA GLN A 84 18.40 3.00 -2.39
C GLN A 84 19.61 3.89 -2.73
N ARG A 85 19.53 4.70 -3.80
CA ARG A 85 20.57 5.68 -4.15
C ARG A 85 20.66 6.78 -3.09
N CYS A 86 19.52 7.31 -2.66
CA CYS A 86 19.42 8.30 -1.58
C CYS A 86 19.98 7.75 -0.25
N SER A 87 19.69 6.49 0.09
CA SER A 87 20.23 5.82 1.29
C SER A 87 21.74 5.68 1.23
N VAL A 88 22.31 5.32 0.07
CA VAL A 88 23.77 5.30 -0.10
C VAL A 88 24.38 6.68 0.13
N PHE A 89 23.78 7.75 -0.39
CA PHE A 89 24.28 9.11 -0.14
C PHE A 89 24.20 9.49 1.34
N LYS A 90 23.10 9.12 2.01
CA LYS A 90 22.94 9.31 3.45
C LYS A 90 24.02 8.56 4.24
N HIS A 91 24.22 7.27 3.99
CA HIS A 91 25.18 6.45 4.73
C HIS A 91 26.64 6.83 4.43
N PHE A 92 26.97 7.18 3.18
CA PHE A 92 28.35 7.48 2.79
C PHE A 92 28.75 8.93 3.12
N ILE A 93 27.88 9.91 2.86
CA ILE A 93 28.20 11.34 2.93
C ILE A 93 27.79 11.94 4.27
N VAL A 94 26.55 11.70 4.71
CA VAL A 94 25.96 12.32 5.90
C VAL A 94 26.41 11.58 7.17
N GLU A 95 26.03 10.31 7.28
CA GLU A 95 26.28 9.50 8.47
C GLU A 95 27.71 8.94 8.51
N LYS A 96 28.35 8.82 7.34
CA LYS A 96 29.73 8.33 7.17
C LYS A 96 29.96 6.94 7.80
N THR A 97 28.92 6.13 7.79
CA THR A 97 28.89 4.76 8.34
C THR A 97 29.37 3.72 7.34
N MET A 98 29.46 4.08 6.06
CA MET A 98 29.85 3.19 4.96
C MET A 98 31.33 3.34 4.56
N ARG A 99 31.99 2.21 4.30
CA ARG A 99 33.31 2.13 3.64
C ARG A 99 33.16 1.50 2.26
N LEU A 100 33.89 2.03 1.27
CA LEU A 100 33.94 1.45 -0.06
C LEU A 100 34.58 0.07 0.00
N HIS A 101 34.04 -0.90 -0.72
CA HIS A 101 34.61 -2.23 -0.85
C HIS A 101 34.15 -2.86 -2.16
N HIS A 102 34.99 -3.73 -2.73
CA HIS A 102 34.71 -4.42 -3.99
C HIS A 102 34.37 -3.46 -5.15
N LEU A 103 35.08 -2.33 -5.22
CA LEU A 103 35.09 -1.46 -6.40
C LEU A 103 35.60 -2.23 -7.63
N GLU A 104 35.07 -1.95 -8.82
CA GLU A 104 35.39 -2.68 -10.06
C GLU A 104 36.61 -2.11 -10.79
N PHE A 105 36.74 -0.77 -10.82
CA PHE A 105 37.76 -0.03 -11.57
C PHE A 105 38.72 0.74 -10.67
N LEU A 106 38.26 1.13 -9.48
CA LEU A 106 38.97 2.04 -8.57
C LEU A 106 39.43 1.36 -7.27
N THR A 107 39.51 0.03 -7.27
CA THR A 107 39.85 -0.78 -6.08
C THR A 107 41.20 -0.37 -5.47
N GLN A 108 42.25 -0.23 -6.30
CA GLN A 108 43.59 0.08 -5.78
C GLN A 108 43.68 1.47 -5.14
N GLN A 109 42.82 2.39 -5.55
CA GLN A 109 42.88 3.78 -5.15
C GLN A 109 42.00 4.07 -3.93
N TYR A 110 40.79 3.50 -3.86
CA TYR A 110 39.75 3.98 -2.94
C TYR A 110 39.03 2.89 -2.14
N ASP A 111 39.33 1.60 -2.36
CA ASP A 111 38.73 0.54 -1.54
C ASP A 111 39.13 0.71 -0.06
N GLY A 112 38.20 0.45 0.85
CA GLY A 112 38.32 0.67 2.29
C GLY A 112 38.08 2.11 2.77
N MET A 113 38.04 3.10 1.86
CA MET A 113 37.88 4.50 2.25
C MET A 113 36.43 4.87 2.60
N THR A 114 36.29 5.76 3.59
CA THR A 114 35.09 6.55 3.88
C THR A 114 35.10 7.85 3.08
N PHE A 115 33.98 8.58 3.06
CA PHE A 115 33.90 9.87 2.36
C PHE A 115 34.97 10.88 2.80
N ASN A 116 35.30 10.95 4.09
CA ASN A 116 36.31 11.89 4.61
C ASN A 116 37.74 11.50 4.21
N GLU A 117 38.00 10.22 4.00
CA GLU A 117 39.32 9.69 3.62
C GLU A 117 39.61 9.88 2.12
N LEU A 118 38.57 10.11 1.30
CA LEU A 118 38.73 10.42 -0.12
C LEU A 118 39.48 11.75 -0.33
N PRO A 119 40.34 11.86 -1.35
CA PRO A 119 40.94 13.15 -1.74
C PRO A 119 39.88 14.22 -1.98
N ARG A 120 40.17 15.48 -1.63
CA ARG A 120 39.20 16.59 -1.74
C ARG A 120 38.60 16.72 -3.15
N LEU A 121 39.39 16.43 -4.19
CA LEU A 121 38.92 16.43 -5.57
C LEU A 121 37.84 15.36 -5.83
N MET A 122 37.97 14.18 -5.21
CA MET A 122 36.99 13.08 -5.34
C MET A 122 35.72 13.38 -4.53
N GLN A 123 35.86 13.92 -3.31
CA GLN A 123 34.71 14.40 -2.54
C GLN A 123 33.90 15.42 -3.35
N ARG A 124 34.56 16.42 -3.96
CA ARG A 124 33.92 17.40 -4.83
C ARG A 124 33.27 16.77 -6.06
N ARG A 125 33.92 15.77 -6.67
CA ARG A 125 33.36 15.06 -7.82
C ARG A 125 32.02 14.42 -7.46
N ILE A 126 31.94 13.78 -6.29
CA ILE A 126 30.69 13.21 -5.77
C ILE A 126 29.67 14.33 -5.51
N THR A 127 29.99 15.31 -4.66
CA THR A 127 28.99 16.29 -4.20
C THR A 127 28.50 17.23 -5.30
N GLN A 128 29.35 17.55 -6.28
CA GLN A 128 28.99 18.43 -7.40
C GLN A 128 28.42 17.66 -8.60
N THR A 129 28.18 16.34 -8.49
CA THR A 129 27.54 15.59 -9.57
C THR A 129 26.12 16.13 -9.79
N PRO A 130 25.78 16.58 -11.01
CA PRO A 130 24.41 16.98 -11.33
C PRO A 130 23.51 15.75 -11.40
N ILE A 131 22.33 15.86 -10.81
CA ILE A 131 21.28 14.85 -10.81
C ILE A 131 20.00 15.46 -11.38
N THR A 132 19.20 14.62 -12.05
CA THR A 132 17.87 15.01 -12.53
C THR A 132 16.84 14.61 -11.49
N MET A 133 16.10 15.60 -10.97
CA MET A 133 15.03 15.39 -10.00
C MET A 133 13.69 15.80 -10.61
N TYR A 134 12.68 14.95 -10.42
CA TYR A 134 11.28 15.25 -10.72
C TYR A 134 10.52 15.31 -9.40
N VAL A 135 9.93 16.46 -9.12
CA VAL A 135 9.12 16.67 -7.91
C VAL A 135 7.66 16.79 -8.32
N ILE A 136 6.82 15.90 -7.81
CA ILE A 136 5.38 15.99 -7.97
C ILE A 136 4.88 17.03 -6.97
N GLU A 137 4.36 18.14 -7.49
CA GLU A 137 4.01 19.30 -6.67
C GLU A 137 2.71 19.08 -5.91
N LYS A 138 2.57 19.87 -4.83
CA LYS A 138 1.32 19.97 -4.08
C LYS A 138 0.13 20.33 -4.98
N GLY A 139 -1.03 19.78 -4.63
CA GLY A 139 -2.27 19.92 -5.39
C GLY A 139 -2.49 18.89 -6.51
N THR A 140 -1.47 18.07 -6.83
CA THR A 140 -1.68 16.88 -7.68
C THR A 140 -2.57 15.87 -6.95
N PRO A 141 -3.72 15.44 -7.51
CA PRO A 141 -4.62 14.51 -6.83
C PRO A 141 -3.96 13.17 -6.48
N ASP A 142 -4.31 12.57 -5.34
CA ASP A 142 -3.72 11.31 -4.85
C ASP A 142 -3.83 10.16 -5.87
N GLU A 143 -4.94 10.06 -6.61
CA GLU A 143 -5.09 9.05 -7.66
C GLU A 143 -4.09 9.21 -8.81
N VAL A 144 -3.76 10.46 -9.13
CA VAL A 144 -2.79 10.80 -10.17
C VAL A 144 -1.38 10.50 -9.67
N LYS A 145 -1.04 10.93 -8.45
CA LYS A 145 0.22 10.58 -7.77
C LYS A 145 0.41 9.05 -7.75
N PHE A 146 -0.61 8.29 -7.37
CA PHE A 146 -0.56 6.83 -7.34
C PHE A 146 -0.23 6.21 -8.69
N ASN A 147 -0.89 6.68 -9.76
CA ASN A 147 -0.63 6.20 -11.12
C ASN A 147 0.77 6.57 -11.62
N ILE A 148 1.27 7.75 -11.25
CA ILE A 148 2.63 8.20 -11.55
C ILE A 148 3.64 7.28 -10.85
N PHE A 149 3.47 7.03 -9.54
CA PHE A 149 4.35 6.13 -8.77
C PHE A 149 4.37 4.73 -9.39
N LYS A 150 3.20 4.17 -9.71
CA LYS A 150 3.08 2.82 -10.31
C LYS A 150 3.79 2.71 -11.67
N ARG A 151 3.89 3.80 -12.44
CA ARG A 151 4.57 3.83 -13.74
C ARG A 151 6.08 4.07 -13.64
N ILE A 152 6.51 4.88 -12.68
CA ILE A 152 7.93 5.21 -12.49
C ILE A 152 8.67 4.09 -11.78
N ASN A 153 8.00 3.38 -10.87
CA ASN A 153 8.55 2.30 -10.05
C ASN A 153 8.89 1.06 -10.90
N THR A 154 9.91 1.20 -11.75
CA THR A 154 10.34 0.24 -12.77
C THR A 154 11.80 -0.17 -12.58
N GLY A 155 12.56 0.49 -11.69
CA GLY A 155 13.92 0.12 -11.32
C GLY A 155 14.04 -0.42 -9.88
N GLY A 156 14.69 -1.58 -9.71
CA GLY A 156 14.93 -2.17 -8.38
C GLY A 156 13.77 -3.03 -7.85
N LEU A 157 13.49 -2.97 -6.53
CA LEU A 157 12.37 -3.70 -5.92
C LEU A 157 11.06 -2.98 -6.26
N ILE A 158 10.27 -3.59 -7.17
CA ILE A 158 8.98 -3.03 -7.58
C ILE A 158 8.00 -3.06 -6.41
N LEU A 159 7.48 -1.91 -5.98
CA LEU A 159 6.48 -1.77 -4.93
C LEU A 159 5.12 -2.32 -5.40
N THR A 160 4.40 -3.03 -4.53
CA THR A 160 3.03 -3.45 -4.84
C THR A 160 2.08 -2.24 -4.77
N PRO A 161 0.89 -2.32 -5.40
CA PRO A 161 -0.13 -1.28 -5.29
C PRO A 161 -0.48 -0.88 -3.85
N GLN A 162 -0.52 -1.83 -2.90
CA GLN A 162 -0.76 -1.49 -1.50
C GLN A 162 0.44 -0.78 -0.86
N GLU A 163 1.65 -1.10 -1.31
CA GLU A 163 2.88 -0.43 -0.86
C GLU A 163 2.93 1.03 -1.27
N ILE A 164 2.56 1.30 -2.51
CA ILE A 164 2.39 2.68 -2.99
C ILE A 164 1.29 3.39 -2.17
N ARG A 165 0.12 2.76 -1.99
CA ARG A 165 -1.03 3.37 -1.30
C ARG A 165 -0.71 3.83 0.12
N HIS A 166 -0.08 2.99 0.93
CA HIS A 166 0.22 3.41 2.30
C HIS A 166 1.44 4.34 2.38
N ALA A 167 2.40 4.28 1.45
CA ALA A 167 3.47 5.27 1.36
C ALA A 167 2.89 6.68 1.15
N MET A 168 1.89 6.82 0.28
CA MET A 168 1.23 8.09 0.03
C MET A 168 0.25 8.54 1.13
N ASN A 169 -0.18 7.62 1.99
CA ASN A 169 -1.20 7.86 3.02
C ASN A 169 -0.64 7.69 4.44
N GLN A 170 0.62 8.08 4.67
CA GLN A 170 1.25 8.05 6.00
C GLN A 170 0.42 8.76 7.06
N GLY A 171 0.67 8.39 8.33
CA GLY A 171 -0.08 8.84 9.49
C GLY A 171 -1.40 8.07 9.66
N VAL A 172 -2.45 8.79 10.05
CA VAL A 172 -3.74 8.23 10.51
C VAL A 172 -4.30 7.15 9.58
N SER A 173 -4.32 7.38 8.26
CA SER A 173 -4.88 6.42 7.30
C SER A 173 -4.07 5.12 7.23
N ALA A 174 -2.76 5.23 7.10
CA ALA A 174 -1.81 4.11 7.04
C ALA A 174 -1.82 3.29 8.33
N GLU A 175 -1.80 3.97 9.47
CA GLU A 175 -1.83 3.37 10.81
C GLU A 175 -3.14 2.65 11.08
N MET A 176 -4.28 3.26 10.73
CA MET A 176 -5.58 2.63 10.90
C MET A 176 -5.69 1.30 10.14
N VAL A 177 -5.28 1.29 8.87
CA VAL A 177 -5.27 0.05 8.06
C VAL A 177 -4.34 -1.00 8.68
N ALA A 178 -3.15 -0.60 9.14
CA ALA A 178 -2.22 -1.51 9.80
C ALA A 178 -2.80 -2.09 11.10
N ASN A 179 -3.46 -1.27 11.92
CA ASN A 179 -4.09 -1.67 13.18
C ASN A 179 -5.23 -2.66 12.95
N LEU A 180 -6.06 -2.43 11.93
CA LEU A 180 -7.12 -3.36 11.54
C LEU A 180 -6.54 -4.70 11.05
N ALA A 181 -5.49 -4.68 10.23
CA ALA A 181 -4.81 -5.90 9.76
C ALA A 181 -4.12 -6.68 10.90
N ALA A 182 -3.69 -5.98 11.95
CA ALA A 182 -3.08 -6.59 13.12
C ALA A 182 -4.09 -7.28 14.06
N LYS A 183 -5.39 -6.98 13.96
CA LYS A 183 -6.43 -7.54 14.86
C LYS A 183 -6.46 -9.06 14.81
N GLN A 184 -6.57 -9.68 15.98
CA GLN A 184 -6.62 -11.14 16.10
C GLN A 184 -7.89 -11.74 15.47
N SER A 185 -8.99 -11.00 15.45
CA SER A 185 -10.22 -11.41 14.77
C SER A 185 -10.01 -11.56 13.26
N PHE A 186 -9.31 -10.62 12.62
CA PHE A 186 -8.96 -10.69 11.20
C PHE A 186 -8.01 -11.86 10.92
N LYS A 187 -6.94 -11.99 11.71
CA LYS A 187 -6.00 -13.13 11.57
C LYS A 187 -6.72 -14.47 11.73
N LYS A 188 -7.61 -14.59 12.72
CA LYS A 188 -8.40 -15.80 12.95
C LYS A 188 -9.36 -16.09 11.80
N ALA A 189 -10.15 -15.10 11.37
CA ALA A 189 -11.10 -15.25 10.26
C ALA A 189 -10.41 -15.57 8.92
N THR A 190 -9.15 -15.15 8.75
CA THR A 190 -8.33 -15.46 7.58
C THR A 190 -7.38 -16.63 7.81
N CYS A 191 -7.51 -17.36 8.92
CA CYS A 191 -6.64 -18.48 9.31
C CYS A 191 -5.13 -18.13 9.36
N GLY A 192 -4.77 -16.85 9.46
CA GLY A 192 -3.39 -16.37 9.50
C GLY A 192 -2.58 -16.63 8.22
N ILE A 193 -3.24 -16.95 7.09
CA ILE A 193 -2.53 -17.33 5.85
C ILE A 193 -2.18 -16.14 4.95
N ILE A 194 -2.72 -14.96 5.21
CA ILE A 194 -2.48 -13.78 4.36
C ILE A 194 -1.08 -13.24 4.69
N LYS A 195 -0.28 -13.02 3.64
CA LYS A 195 1.10 -12.60 3.81
C LYS A 195 1.19 -11.14 4.25
N THR A 196 2.28 -10.85 4.96
CA THR A 196 2.49 -9.62 5.71
C THR A 196 3.72 -8.85 5.21
N ASP A 197 4.66 -9.55 4.58
CA ASP A 197 5.94 -9.07 4.05
C ASP A 197 5.77 -8.00 2.96
N ARG A 198 4.80 -8.19 2.07
CA ARG A 198 4.43 -7.25 1.00
C ARG A 198 3.07 -6.59 1.23
N MET A 199 2.63 -6.61 2.48
CA MET A 199 1.40 -6.01 3.00
C MET A 199 0.11 -6.44 2.27
N GLU A 200 0.04 -7.72 1.93
CA GLU A 200 -1.17 -8.30 1.35
C GLU A 200 -2.34 -8.21 2.33
N ASP A 201 -2.10 -8.44 3.61
CA ASP A 201 -3.06 -8.24 4.71
C ASP A 201 -3.66 -6.83 4.72
N ARG A 202 -2.84 -5.81 4.52
CA ARG A 202 -3.30 -4.42 4.43
C ARG A 202 -4.11 -4.18 3.15
N ASP A 203 -3.79 -4.83 2.02
CA ASP A 203 -4.59 -4.73 0.79
C ASP A 203 -6.02 -5.26 1.01
N PHE A 204 -6.17 -6.37 1.73
CA PHE A 204 -7.49 -6.88 2.15
C PHE A 204 -8.25 -5.84 2.98
N VAL A 205 -7.62 -5.32 4.03
CA VAL A 205 -8.23 -4.34 4.92
C VAL A 205 -8.58 -3.03 4.19
N THR A 206 -7.70 -2.53 3.30
CA THR A 206 -7.98 -1.32 2.53
C THR A 206 -9.20 -1.50 1.62
N ARG A 207 -9.45 -2.70 1.08
CA ARG A 207 -10.68 -2.99 0.33
C ARG A 207 -11.92 -2.87 1.21
N PHE A 208 -11.87 -3.45 2.41
CA PHE A 208 -12.94 -3.29 3.40
C PHE A 208 -13.19 -1.80 3.67
N VAL A 209 -12.15 -1.03 4.02
CA VAL A 209 -12.29 0.40 4.34
C VAL A 209 -12.89 1.17 3.17
N ALA A 210 -12.41 0.91 1.95
CA ALA A 210 -12.89 1.59 0.75
C ALA A 210 -14.38 1.37 0.51
N PHE A 211 -14.87 0.13 0.62
CA PHE A 211 -16.29 -0.20 0.43
C PHE A 211 -17.16 0.02 1.68
N TYR A 212 -16.56 0.21 2.85
CA TYR A 212 -17.27 0.62 4.06
C TYR A 212 -17.59 2.12 4.02
N LEU A 213 -16.62 2.95 3.61
CA LEU A 213 -16.73 4.42 3.57
C LEU A 213 -17.28 4.99 2.25
N GLN A 214 -17.49 4.15 1.24
CA GLN A 214 -18.02 4.54 -0.07
C GLN A 214 -19.12 3.56 -0.49
N ASP A 215 -20.14 4.07 -1.18
CA ASP A 215 -21.17 3.19 -1.74
C ASP A 215 -20.57 2.40 -2.90
N TYR A 216 -20.73 1.08 -2.89
CA TYR A 216 -20.29 0.20 -3.97
C TYR A 216 -20.94 0.58 -5.33
N LYS A 217 -22.08 1.28 -5.31
CA LYS A 217 -22.74 1.78 -6.53
C LYS A 217 -21.96 2.87 -7.24
N THR A 218 -21.10 3.62 -6.54
CA THR A 218 -20.25 4.65 -7.14
C THR A 218 -18.93 4.08 -7.68
N TYR A 219 -18.73 2.77 -7.57
CA TYR A 219 -17.56 2.11 -8.11
C TYR A 219 -17.54 2.20 -9.65
N GLU A 220 -16.42 2.69 -10.17
CA GLU A 220 -16.04 2.59 -11.58
C GLU A 220 -14.86 1.60 -11.70
N PRO A 221 -14.59 0.99 -12.88
CA PRO A 221 -13.53 0.00 -13.11
C PRO A 221 -12.09 0.53 -12.90
N ASP A 222 -11.79 0.91 -11.66
CA ASP A 222 -10.53 1.44 -11.14
C ASP A 222 -10.48 1.15 -9.63
N MET A 223 -10.11 -0.09 -9.30
CA MET A 223 -10.02 -0.53 -7.91
C MET A 223 -8.94 0.23 -7.14
N ASP A 224 -7.81 0.54 -7.79
CA ASP A 224 -6.72 1.26 -7.14
C ASP A 224 -7.16 2.68 -6.77
N GLY A 225 -7.77 3.43 -7.70
CA GLY A 225 -8.30 4.76 -7.40
C GLY A 225 -9.42 4.74 -6.37
N PHE A 226 -10.33 3.75 -6.43
CA PHE A 226 -11.39 3.58 -5.42
C PHE A 226 -10.84 3.33 -4.02
N MET A 227 -9.79 2.51 -3.89
CA MET A 227 -9.11 2.26 -2.62
C MET A 227 -8.34 3.49 -2.12
N THR A 228 -7.67 4.22 -3.01
CA THR A 228 -6.98 5.47 -2.69
C THR A 228 -7.95 6.53 -2.14
N ARG A 229 -9.11 6.73 -2.78
CA ARG A 229 -10.17 7.60 -2.24
C ARG A 229 -10.68 7.13 -0.88
N GLY A 230 -10.81 5.82 -0.70
CA GLY A 230 -11.19 5.23 0.58
C GLY A 230 -10.21 5.58 1.70
N MET A 231 -8.90 5.49 1.44
CA MET A 231 -7.86 5.89 2.40
C MET A 231 -7.87 7.39 2.70
N ALA A 232 -8.10 8.23 1.68
CA ALA A 232 -8.21 9.68 1.86
C ALA A 232 -9.42 10.06 2.73
N LYS A 233 -10.52 9.30 2.68
CA LYS A 233 -11.69 9.52 3.55
C LYS A 233 -11.40 9.27 5.03
N ILE A 234 -10.46 8.38 5.38
CA ILE A 234 -10.11 8.10 6.79
C ILE A 234 -9.64 9.38 7.51
N LYS A 235 -8.88 10.24 6.81
CA LYS A 235 -8.39 11.51 7.36
C LYS A 235 -9.51 12.48 7.73
N LYS A 236 -10.67 12.35 7.09
CA LYS A 236 -11.85 13.20 7.31
C LYS A 236 -12.76 12.71 8.42
N LEU A 237 -12.56 11.48 8.90
CA LEU A 237 -13.32 10.93 10.02
C LEU A 237 -12.85 11.55 11.33
N THR A 238 -13.76 11.70 12.27
CA THR A 238 -13.43 11.93 13.68
C THR A 238 -12.82 10.68 14.30
N GLU A 239 -12.18 10.83 15.45
CA GLU A 239 -11.62 9.68 16.17
C GLU A 239 -12.71 8.68 16.59
N ALA A 240 -13.88 9.18 17.01
CA ALA A 240 -15.02 8.34 17.36
C ALA A 240 -15.53 7.50 16.17
N GLU A 241 -15.61 8.09 14.97
CA GLU A 241 -16.01 7.37 13.75
C GLU A 241 -14.96 6.34 13.33
N ARG A 242 -13.67 6.64 13.51
CA ARG A 242 -12.58 5.68 13.28
C ARG A 242 -12.69 4.50 14.25
N GLU A 243 -12.93 4.77 15.53
CA GLU A 243 -13.05 3.71 16.53
C GLU A 243 -14.32 2.87 16.34
N ASP A 244 -15.44 3.47 15.92
CA ASP A 244 -16.63 2.70 15.54
C ASP A 244 -16.33 1.80 14.34
N MET A 245 -15.72 2.30 13.25
CA MET A 245 -15.35 1.46 12.12
C MET A 245 -14.41 0.31 12.53
N SER A 246 -13.44 0.59 13.42
CA SER A 246 -12.53 -0.40 14.01
C SER A 246 -13.29 -1.49 14.77
N THR A 247 -14.29 -1.09 15.56
CA THR A 247 -15.17 -1.98 16.32
C THR A 247 -16.09 -2.80 15.40
N GLN A 248 -16.72 -2.19 14.40
CA GLN A 248 -17.60 -2.91 13.47
C GLN A 248 -16.80 -3.91 12.63
N PHE A 249 -15.59 -3.56 12.21
CA PHE A 249 -14.69 -4.49 11.52
C PHE A 249 -14.34 -5.71 12.40
N ASP A 250 -13.96 -5.49 13.66
CA ASP A 250 -13.64 -6.57 14.59
C ASP A 250 -14.82 -7.52 14.80
N LYS A 251 -16.03 -6.97 14.99
CA LYS A 251 -17.27 -7.75 15.12
C LYS A 251 -17.62 -8.50 13.83
N ALA A 252 -17.40 -7.89 12.67
CA ALA A 252 -17.61 -8.53 11.37
C ALA A 252 -16.69 -9.74 11.18
N MET A 253 -15.40 -9.61 11.53
CA MET A 253 -14.44 -10.71 11.46
C MET A 253 -14.81 -11.85 12.41
N LYS A 254 -15.22 -11.53 13.65
CA LYS A 254 -15.72 -12.52 14.61
C LYS A 254 -16.97 -13.23 14.10
N ALA A 255 -17.93 -12.51 13.53
CA ALA A 255 -19.14 -13.09 12.95
C ALA A 255 -18.81 -13.99 11.74
N ALA A 256 -17.93 -13.55 10.84
CA ALA A 256 -17.48 -14.33 9.70
C ALA A 256 -16.85 -15.66 10.14
N TRP A 257 -15.98 -15.63 11.16
CA TRP A 257 -15.43 -16.84 11.75
C TRP A 257 -16.50 -17.74 12.40
N SER A 258 -17.42 -17.17 13.19
CA SER A 258 -18.46 -17.97 13.86
C SER A 258 -19.43 -18.63 12.87
N ILE A 259 -19.69 -17.99 11.72
CA ILE A 259 -20.55 -18.52 10.67
C ILE A 259 -19.80 -19.54 9.82
N PHE A 260 -18.61 -19.21 9.30
CA PHE A 260 -17.95 -19.99 8.25
C PHE A 260 -16.71 -20.76 8.74
N ASN A 261 -16.25 -20.52 9.96
CA ASN A 261 -15.04 -21.14 10.53
C ASN A 261 -13.84 -21.00 9.57
N ASN A 262 -13.11 -22.10 9.32
CA ASN A 262 -12.00 -22.17 8.39
C ASN A 262 -12.35 -21.90 6.91
N ASP A 263 -13.63 -21.80 6.57
CA ASP A 263 -14.11 -21.48 5.22
C ASP A 263 -14.49 -20.00 5.04
N ALA A 264 -14.30 -19.16 6.06
CA ALA A 264 -14.50 -17.72 5.94
C ALA A 264 -13.71 -17.16 4.75
N PHE A 265 -14.40 -16.33 3.96
CA PHE A 265 -13.88 -15.65 2.76
C PHE A 265 -13.36 -16.59 1.66
N ARG A 266 -13.84 -17.84 1.60
CA ARG A 266 -13.51 -18.80 0.55
C ARG A 266 -14.75 -19.16 -0.26
N LYS A 267 -14.57 -19.31 -1.57
CA LYS A 267 -15.63 -19.78 -2.47
C LYS A 267 -15.98 -21.23 -2.15
N ARG A 268 -17.27 -21.58 -2.08
CA ARG A 268 -17.75 -22.94 -1.78
C ARG A 268 -18.98 -23.25 -2.63
N ARG A 269 -18.89 -24.18 -3.58
CA ARG A 269 -20.02 -24.66 -4.39
C ARG A 269 -20.66 -25.92 -3.80
N ASN A 270 -19.94 -26.60 -2.91
CA ASN A 270 -20.40 -27.75 -2.16
C ASN A 270 -19.83 -27.69 -0.72
N ILE A 271 -20.56 -28.25 0.25
CA ILE A 271 -20.08 -28.45 1.63
C ILE A 271 -18.87 -29.39 1.68
N TYR A 272 -18.72 -30.30 0.71
CA TYR A 272 -17.58 -31.23 0.59
C TYR A 272 -16.43 -30.68 -0.25
N ASP A 273 -16.50 -29.44 -0.74
CA ASP A 273 -15.42 -28.84 -1.52
C ASP A 273 -14.09 -28.88 -0.73
N ARG A 274 -13.00 -29.16 -1.44
CA ARG A 274 -11.66 -28.92 -0.89
C ARG A 274 -11.51 -27.43 -0.58
N ARG A 275 -10.84 -27.13 0.52
CA ARG A 275 -10.63 -25.76 0.99
C ARG A 275 -9.89 -24.93 -0.08
N LYS A 276 -10.57 -23.90 -0.60
CA LYS A 276 -10.01 -22.98 -1.60
C LYS A 276 -9.19 -21.86 -0.94
N PRO A 277 -8.34 -21.13 -1.71
CA PRO A 277 -7.70 -19.92 -1.21
C PRO A 277 -8.70 -18.84 -0.78
N ILE A 278 -8.29 -17.94 0.10
CA ILE A 278 -9.09 -16.76 0.46
C ILE A 278 -9.26 -15.88 -0.79
N ASN A 279 -10.47 -15.39 -0.99
CA ASN A 279 -10.83 -14.58 -2.15
C ASN A 279 -11.04 -13.12 -1.73
N LYS A 280 -10.29 -12.19 -2.33
CA LYS A 280 -10.35 -10.75 -2.02
C LYS A 280 -11.74 -10.14 -2.27
N ALA A 281 -12.37 -10.46 -3.39
CA ALA A 281 -13.71 -9.95 -3.75
C ALA A 281 -14.79 -10.45 -2.77
N LEU A 282 -14.64 -11.67 -2.26
CA LEU A 282 -15.53 -12.21 -1.25
C LEU A 282 -15.26 -11.61 0.14
N PHE A 283 -13.98 -11.41 0.49
CA PHE A 283 -13.59 -10.74 1.72
C PHE A 283 -14.20 -9.36 1.80
N GLU A 284 -13.98 -8.50 0.80
CA GLU A 284 -14.47 -7.12 0.83
C GLU A 284 -16.01 -7.09 0.97
N THR A 285 -16.73 -7.98 0.29
CA THR A 285 -18.18 -7.96 0.32
C THR A 285 -18.74 -8.49 1.65
N LEU A 286 -18.29 -9.65 2.13
CA LEU A 286 -18.77 -10.21 3.40
C LEU A 286 -18.37 -9.33 4.59
N SER A 287 -17.14 -8.83 4.62
CA SER A 287 -16.65 -7.98 5.71
C SER A 287 -17.47 -6.70 5.84
N VAL A 288 -17.77 -6.02 4.72
CA VAL A 288 -18.57 -4.79 4.72
C VAL A 288 -20.00 -5.06 5.20
N TRP A 289 -20.68 -6.07 4.67
CA TRP A 289 -22.08 -6.29 5.04
C TRP A 289 -22.25 -6.82 6.46
N LEU A 290 -21.32 -7.66 6.95
CA LEU A 290 -21.33 -8.06 8.36
C LEU A 290 -20.99 -6.90 9.30
N ALA A 291 -20.14 -5.94 8.87
CA ALA A 291 -19.85 -4.74 9.65
C ALA A 291 -21.05 -3.80 9.71
N LYS A 292 -21.81 -3.67 8.63
CA LYS A 292 -23.02 -2.83 8.55
C LYS A 292 -24.22 -3.38 9.34
N CYS A 293 -24.23 -4.66 9.69
CA CYS A 293 -25.24 -5.23 10.58
C CYS A 293 -25.13 -4.65 12.00
N THR A 294 -26.26 -4.58 12.71
CA THR A 294 -26.29 -4.35 14.16
C THR A 294 -25.72 -5.55 14.93
N ASN A 295 -25.47 -5.38 16.23
CA ASN A 295 -25.03 -6.49 17.08
C ASN A 295 -26.07 -7.63 17.11
N ASN A 296 -27.36 -7.29 17.19
CA ASN A 296 -28.45 -8.26 17.22
C ASN A 296 -28.56 -9.03 15.90
N GLU A 297 -28.48 -8.35 14.76
CA GLU A 297 -28.50 -9.00 13.44
C GLU A 297 -27.31 -9.95 13.27
N ARG A 298 -26.10 -9.56 13.69
CA ARG A 298 -24.94 -10.47 13.68
C ARG A 298 -25.16 -11.72 14.54
N GLN A 299 -25.75 -11.56 15.73
CA GLN A 299 -26.08 -12.69 16.60
C GLN A 299 -27.09 -13.62 15.94
N GLN A 300 -28.12 -13.07 15.29
CA GLN A 300 -29.10 -13.86 14.54
C GLN A 300 -28.44 -14.63 13.38
N LEU A 301 -27.55 -13.99 12.61
CA LEU A 301 -26.82 -14.66 11.53
C LEU A 301 -25.95 -15.81 12.06
N VAL A 302 -25.30 -15.63 13.21
CA VAL A 302 -24.50 -16.67 13.86
C VAL A 302 -25.40 -17.82 14.37
N ALA A 303 -26.54 -17.51 14.98
CA ALA A 303 -27.51 -18.52 15.42
C ALA A 303 -28.06 -19.32 14.24
N LYS A 304 -28.30 -18.65 13.10
CA LYS A 304 -28.80 -19.22 11.84
C LYS A 304 -27.68 -19.64 10.89
N LYS A 305 -26.46 -19.93 11.37
CA LYS A 305 -25.28 -20.18 10.51
C LYS A 305 -25.51 -21.26 9.45
N SER A 306 -26.27 -22.32 9.74
CA SER A 306 -26.54 -23.39 8.77
C SER A 306 -27.34 -22.89 7.57
N ILE A 307 -28.29 -21.96 7.80
CA ILE A 307 -29.06 -21.31 6.74
C ILE A 307 -28.15 -20.38 5.93
N VAL A 308 -27.35 -19.56 6.61
CA VAL A 308 -26.37 -18.67 5.96
C VAL A 308 -25.43 -19.46 5.05
N GLN A 309 -24.87 -20.56 5.55
CA GLN A 309 -23.96 -21.42 4.79
C GLN A 309 -24.64 -22.06 3.58
N ARG A 310 -25.88 -22.57 3.75
CA ARG A 310 -26.67 -23.15 2.65
C ARG A 310 -26.92 -22.13 1.55
N LEU A 311 -27.48 -20.98 1.88
CA LEU A 311 -27.74 -19.90 0.91
C LEU A 311 -26.45 -19.39 0.27
N PHE A 312 -25.34 -19.35 1.02
CA PHE A 312 -24.04 -18.99 0.47
C PHE A 312 -23.54 -19.99 -0.56
N VAL A 313 -23.73 -21.30 -0.33
CA VAL A 313 -23.41 -22.35 -1.31
C VAL A 313 -24.29 -22.25 -2.55
N GLU A 314 -25.61 -22.06 -2.38
CA GLU A 314 -26.55 -21.82 -3.49
C GLU A 314 -26.10 -20.61 -4.33
N LEU A 315 -25.71 -19.52 -3.67
CA LEU A 315 -25.24 -18.31 -4.34
C LEU A 315 -23.90 -18.52 -5.07
N ASN A 316 -23.00 -19.37 -4.57
CA ASN A 316 -21.75 -19.72 -5.28
C ASN A 316 -21.98 -20.64 -6.50
N ASN A 317 -23.13 -21.29 -6.58
CA ASN A 317 -23.58 -22.06 -7.74
C ASN A 317 -24.27 -21.18 -8.80
N ASP A 318 -24.65 -19.94 -8.47
CA ASP A 318 -25.00 -18.93 -9.48
C ASP A 318 -23.75 -18.53 -10.28
N GLU A 319 -23.73 -18.86 -11.57
CA GLU A 319 -22.56 -18.64 -12.42
C GLU A 319 -22.18 -17.16 -12.53
N LYS A 320 -23.18 -16.26 -12.51
CA LYS A 320 -22.93 -14.81 -12.54
C LYS A 320 -22.26 -14.33 -11.25
N PHE A 321 -22.69 -14.81 -10.09
CA PHE A 321 -22.05 -14.51 -8.81
C PHE A 321 -20.64 -15.07 -8.74
N TYR A 322 -20.45 -16.32 -9.15
CA TYR A 322 -19.15 -16.96 -9.15
C TYR A 322 -18.15 -16.26 -10.08
N TYR A 323 -18.60 -15.82 -11.26
CA TYR A 323 -17.83 -14.98 -12.18
C TYR A 323 -17.41 -13.66 -11.53
N ALA A 324 -18.34 -12.99 -10.83
CA ALA A 324 -18.10 -11.73 -10.14
C ALA A 324 -17.08 -11.83 -8.99
N LEU A 325 -16.84 -13.04 -8.47
CA LEU A 325 -15.80 -13.36 -7.48
C LEU A 325 -14.48 -13.86 -8.09
N SER A 326 -14.45 -14.25 -9.37
CA SER A 326 -13.31 -14.98 -9.96
C SER A 326 -12.58 -14.19 -11.04
N SER A 327 -13.26 -13.87 -12.13
CA SER A 327 -12.64 -13.32 -13.34
C SER A 327 -13.07 -11.89 -13.61
N GLY A 328 -14.29 -11.51 -13.22
CA GLY A 328 -14.83 -10.16 -13.40
C GLY A 328 -14.59 -9.23 -12.22
N THR A 329 -13.65 -9.52 -11.32
CA THR A 329 -13.64 -8.90 -9.97
C THR A 329 -13.49 -7.37 -9.97
N GLY A 330 -12.91 -6.77 -11.01
CA GLY A 330 -12.78 -5.32 -11.17
C GLY A 330 -13.83 -4.65 -12.06
N GLN A 331 -14.80 -5.40 -12.62
CA GLN A 331 -15.86 -4.82 -13.45
C GLN A 331 -16.94 -4.20 -12.57
N LYS A 332 -17.49 -3.06 -13.02
CA LYS A 332 -18.52 -2.32 -12.27
C LYS A 332 -19.74 -3.18 -11.99
N GLU A 333 -20.21 -3.90 -12.99
CA GLU A 333 -21.37 -4.79 -12.92
C GLU A 333 -21.11 -5.92 -11.92
N SER A 334 -19.89 -6.48 -11.91
CA SER A 334 -19.51 -7.55 -11.01
C SER A 334 -19.45 -7.09 -9.55
N VAL A 335 -18.86 -5.91 -9.28
CA VAL A 335 -18.82 -5.31 -7.93
C VAL A 335 -20.24 -5.07 -7.42
N ASN A 336 -21.07 -4.41 -8.23
CA ASN A 336 -22.47 -4.16 -7.89
C ASN A 336 -23.26 -5.44 -7.64
N TYR A 337 -23.07 -6.44 -8.50
CA TYR A 337 -23.77 -7.72 -8.39
C TYR A 337 -23.40 -8.48 -7.11
N ARG A 338 -22.10 -8.61 -6.80
CA ARG A 338 -21.68 -9.36 -5.60
C ARG A 338 -22.11 -8.67 -4.31
N HIS A 339 -21.99 -7.34 -4.23
CA HIS A 339 -22.43 -6.58 -3.05
C HIS A 339 -23.93 -6.69 -2.85
N ARG A 340 -24.72 -6.51 -3.92
CA ARG A 340 -26.18 -6.66 -3.85
C ARG A 340 -26.59 -8.07 -3.41
N LYS A 341 -25.99 -9.11 -3.99
CA LYS A 341 -26.38 -10.50 -3.70
C LYS A 341 -26.05 -10.95 -2.27
N ILE A 342 -24.90 -10.56 -1.73
CA ILE A 342 -24.58 -10.85 -0.33
C ILE A 342 -25.51 -10.08 0.61
N ARG A 343 -25.86 -8.83 0.29
CA ARG A 343 -26.86 -8.08 1.07
C ARG A 343 -28.23 -8.78 1.06
N GLU A 344 -28.73 -9.15 -0.12
CA GLU A 344 -30.01 -9.88 -0.27
C GLU A 344 -30.02 -11.19 0.52
N MET A 345 -28.91 -11.94 0.50
CA MET A 345 -28.75 -13.17 1.30
C MET A 345 -28.86 -12.89 2.80
N ILE A 346 -28.15 -11.88 3.32
CA ILE A 346 -28.20 -11.50 4.74
C ILE A 346 -29.62 -11.07 5.12
N GLU A 347 -30.26 -10.20 4.33
CA GLU A 347 -31.63 -9.73 4.57
C GLU A 347 -32.64 -10.88 4.58
N THR A 348 -32.44 -11.90 3.74
CA THR A 348 -33.30 -13.10 3.68
C THR A 348 -33.24 -13.87 5.00
N VAL A 349 -32.03 -14.14 5.51
CA VAL A 349 -31.83 -14.88 6.78
C VAL A 349 -32.41 -14.12 7.98
N LEU A 350 -32.30 -12.79 7.97
CA LEU A 350 -32.84 -11.95 9.05
C LEU A 350 -34.38 -11.89 9.06
N LYS A 351 -35.04 -12.06 7.90
CA LYS A 351 -36.50 -12.07 7.77
C LYS A 351 -37.14 -13.43 8.04
N GLU A 352 -36.39 -14.51 7.85
CA GLU A 352 -36.85 -15.88 8.11
C GLU A 352 -37.16 -16.01 9.61
N LYS A 353 -38.40 -16.32 9.99
CA LYS A 353 -38.85 -16.32 11.39
C LYS A 353 -38.26 -17.46 12.19
#